data_AF-A0A9P0A3X0-F1
#
_entry.id   AF-A0A9P0A3X0-F1
#
_cell.length_a   1.000
_cell.length_b   1.000
_cell.length_c   1.000
_cell.angle_alpha   90.00
_cell.angle_beta   90.00
_cell.angle_gamma   90.00
#
_symmetry.space_group_name_H-M   'P 1'
#
loop_
_entity.id
_entity.type
_entity.pdbx_description
1 polymer ?
#
loop_
_entity_poly.entity_id
_entity_poly.type
_entity_poly.pdbx_seq_one_letter_code
_entity_poly.pdbx_strand_id
1 'polypeptide(L)'
;MFSSKVGIINIPKFTKSLWKNQVTEFIEKHSHEFQVGRRHLANIMGRDPETFTQEDIDESIEYLFPSGLFEPLARPMMKPPETIFAAKKEAEFDESGKPFHWLFYTTYPNFFELLHNVVGKMKELNRFEDEQIRKGLTPPENSAVIDYFSSPENNYLQYKQFLALMDRFIQHPYAYLAADTYEPVRKSLLDKRKQIVELEPQFTEDGRTYITTTASETSLWMNCHI
;
A
#
# COMPACT_ATOMS: atom_id res chain seq x y z
N MET A 1 5.02 19.44 -40.04
CA MET A 1 3.56 19.63 -39.86
C MET A 1 2.90 18.25 -39.95
N PHE A 2 3.07 17.41 -38.92
CA PHE A 2 2.46 16.08 -38.87
C PHE A 2 1.35 16.11 -37.82
N SER A 3 0.12 16.12 -38.30
CA SER A 3 -1.10 16.10 -37.52
C SER A 3 -1.26 14.73 -36.87
N SER A 4 -1.06 14.66 -35.55
CA SER A 4 -1.41 13.50 -34.73
C SER A 4 -2.94 13.43 -34.62
N LYS A 5 -3.56 12.67 -35.52
CA LYS A 5 -4.94 12.20 -35.34
C LYS A 5 -4.94 11.28 -34.12
N VAL A 6 -5.31 11.81 -32.95
CA VAL A 6 -5.76 11.04 -31.80
C VAL A 6 -7.12 10.44 -32.20
N GLY A 7 -7.08 9.31 -32.88
CA GLY A 7 -8.26 8.52 -33.19
C GLY A 7 -8.81 7.95 -31.89
N ILE A 8 -9.88 8.54 -31.38
CA ILE A 8 -10.73 7.90 -30.37
C ILE A 8 -11.38 6.71 -31.09
N ILE A 9 -10.75 5.54 -30.99
CA ILE A 9 -11.33 4.29 -31.47
C ILE A 9 -12.58 4.06 -30.62
N ASN A 10 -13.75 4.25 -31.22
CA ASN A 10 -15.03 4.03 -30.58
C ASN A 10 -15.23 2.51 -30.43
N ILE A 11 -14.72 1.95 -29.33
CA ILE A 11 -14.90 0.54 -29.00
C ILE A 11 -16.40 0.33 -28.77
N PRO A 12 -17.11 -0.49 -29.57
CA PRO A 12 -18.54 -0.66 -29.45
C PRO A 12 -18.91 -1.17 -28.06
N LYS A 13 -19.92 -0.55 -27.43
CA LYS A 13 -20.40 -0.80 -26.05
C LYS A 13 -20.58 -2.29 -25.71
N PHE A 14 -20.89 -3.11 -26.71
CA PHE A 14 -21.06 -4.56 -26.62
C PHE A 14 -19.81 -5.31 -26.15
N THR A 15 -18.60 -4.86 -26.51
CA THR A 15 -17.39 -5.60 -26.14
C THR A 15 -17.03 -5.35 -24.68
N LYS A 16 -17.17 -4.14 -24.16
CA LYS A 16 -16.68 -3.78 -22.82
C LYS A 16 -17.48 -4.41 -21.67
N SER A 17 -18.80 -4.62 -21.83
CA SER A 17 -19.61 -5.38 -20.87
C SER A 17 -19.26 -6.88 -20.91
N LEU A 18 -19.04 -7.43 -22.11
CA LEU A 18 -18.58 -8.81 -22.32
C LEU A 18 -17.25 -9.06 -21.58
N TRP A 19 -16.28 -8.15 -21.70
CA TRP A 19 -14.99 -8.24 -20.99
C TRP A 19 -15.12 -8.14 -19.46
N LYS A 20 -16.10 -7.39 -18.93
CA LYS A 20 -16.33 -7.30 -17.47
C LYS A 20 -16.81 -8.65 -16.93
N ASN A 21 -17.81 -9.23 -17.58
CA ASN A 21 -18.39 -10.51 -17.19
C ASN A 21 -17.36 -11.66 -17.28
N GLN A 22 -16.53 -11.67 -18.33
CA GLN A 22 -15.48 -12.68 -18.46
C GLN A 22 -14.44 -12.64 -17.34
N VAL A 23 -14.08 -11.45 -16.84
CA VAL A 23 -13.10 -11.33 -15.75
C VAL A 23 -13.71 -11.76 -14.42
N THR A 24 -14.96 -11.38 -14.14
CA THR A 24 -15.64 -11.79 -12.91
C THR A 24 -15.86 -13.30 -12.88
N GLU A 25 -16.34 -13.88 -13.99
CA GLU A 25 -16.50 -15.32 -14.14
C GLU A 25 -15.15 -16.05 -14.01
N PHE A 26 -14.07 -15.47 -14.55
CA PHE A 26 -12.73 -16.03 -14.42
C PHE A 26 -12.25 -16.07 -12.95
N ILE A 27 -12.43 -14.97 -12.20
CA ILE A 27 -12.05 -14.89 -10.79
C ILE A 27 -12.88 -15.86 -9.95
N GLU A 28 -14.20 -15.92 -10.18
CA GLU A 28 -15.10 -16.82 -9.47
C GLU A 28 -14.78 -18.29 -9.74
N LYS A 29 -14.46 -18.64 -10.99
CA LYS A 29 -14.00 -19.99 -11.32
C LYS A 29 -12.73 -20.36 -10.56
N HIS A 30 -11.74 -19.47 -10.54
CA HIS A 30 -10.47 -19.73 -9.85
C HIS A 30 -10.63 -19.75 -8.32
N SER A 31 -11.57 -18.99 -7.76
CA SER A 31 -11.84 -19.02 -6.33
C SER A 31 -12.48 -20.35 -5.91
N HIS A 32 -13.39 -20.88 -6.73
CA HIS A 32 -13.94 -22.22 -6.55
C HIS A 32 -12.87 -23.32 -6.68
N GLU A 33 -12.03 -23.25 -7.73
CA GLU A 33 -10.92 -24.19 -7.91
C GLU A 33 -9.92 -24.14 -6.75
N PHE A 34 -9.62 -22.94 -6.22
CA PHE A 34 -8.78 -22.78 -5.04
C PHE A 34 -9.40 -23.43 -3.79
N GLN A 35 -10.70 -23.27 -3.55
CA GLN A 35 -11.37 -23.90 -2.40
C GLN A 35 -11.37 -25.43 -2.49
N VAL A 36 -11.60 -25.98 -3.68
CA VAL A 36 -11.52 -27.42 -3.94
C VAL A 36 -10.09 -27.92 -3.75
N GLY A 37 -9.11 -27.22 -4.32
CA GLY A 37 -7.69 -27.53 -4.18
C GLY A 37 -7.23 -27.48 -2.73
N ARG A 38 -7.69 -26.49 -1.95
CA ARG A 38 -7.41 -26.36 -0.52
C ARG A 38 -7.88 -27.59 0.27
N ARG A 39 -9.10 -28.06 0.02
CA ARG A 39 -9.64 -29.28 0.66
C ARG A 39 -8.86 -30.52 0.26
N HIS A 40 -8.45 -30.63 -1.00
CA HIS A 40 -7.62 -31.75 -1.45
C HIS A 40 -6.22 -31.73 -0.85
N LEU A 41 -5.59 -30.56 -0.73
CA LEU A 41 -4.29 -30.40 -0.11
C LEU A 41 -4.34 -30.80 1.38
N ALA A 42 -5.36 -30.34 2.11
CA ALA A 42 -5.59 -30.75 3.50
C ALA A 42 -5.71 -32.28 3.63
N ASN A 43 -6.46 -32.92 2.73
CA ASN A 43 -6.59 -34.39 2.71
C ASN A 43 -5.26 -35.11 2.44
N ILE A 44 -4.42 -34.61 1.52
CA ILE A 44 -3.09 -35.17 1.23
C ILE A 44 -2.17 -35.07 2.44
N MET A 45 -2.23 -33.94 3.15
CA MET A 45 -1.42 -33.68 4.33
C MET A 45 -2.00 -34.28 5.63
N GLY A 46 -3.19 -34.89 5.56
CA GLY A 46 -3.88 -35.46 6.71
C GLY A 46 -4.32 -34.42 7.75
N ARG A 47 -4.52 -33.16 7.35
CA ARG A 47 -5.02 -32.08 8.23
C ARG A 47 -6.52 -31.85 8.01
N ASP A 48 -7.16 -31.19 8.97
CA ASP A 48 -8.58 -30.82 8.87
C ASP A 48 -8.79 -29.67 7.86
N PRO A 49 -9.71 -29.81 6.88
CA PRO A 49 -9.92 -28.79 5.84
C PRO A 49 -10.45 -27.44 6.32
N GLU A 50 -11.12 -27.39 7.49
CA GLU A 50 -11.73 -26.17 8.00
C GLU A 50 -10.75 -25.32 8.83
N THR A 51 -9.77 -25.97 9.47
CA THR A 51 -8.72 -25.32 10.26
C THR A 51 -7.50 -24.89 9.42
N PHE A 52 -7.47 -25.24 8.14
CA PHE A 52 -6.30 -25.07 7.27
C PHE A 52 -6.07 -23.60 6.86
N THR A 53 -4.98 -23.01 7.36
CA THR A 53 -4.60 -21.59 7.11
C THR A 53 -3.71 -21.43 5.87
N GLN A 54 -3.39 -20.19 5.51
CA GLN A 54 -2.52 -19.92 4.34
C GLN A 54 -1.06 -20.30 4.62
N GLU A 55 -0.61 -20.21 5.86
CA GLU A 55 0.74 -20.62 6.27
C GLU A 55 0.91 -22.13 6.11
N ASP A 56 -0.10 -22.90 6.52
CA ASP A 56 -0.12 -24.36 6.35
C ASP A 56 -0.12 -24.76 4.86
N ILE A 57 -0.81 -23.99 4.00
CA ILE A 57 -0.78 -24.17 2.55
C ILE A 57 0.65 -23.97 2.03
N ASP A 58 1.29 -22.86 2.40
CA ASP A 58 2.62 -22.51 1.91
C ASP A 58 3.67 -23.56 2.36
N GLU A 59 3.60 -24.02 3.62
CA GLU A 59 4.44 -25.11 4.15
C GLU A 59 4.22 -26.43 3.36
N SER A 60 2.96 -26.78 3.12
CA SER A 60 2.61 -28.01 2.39
C SER A 60 3.11 -27.97 0.94
N ILE A 61 3.04 -26.82 0.27
CA ILE A 61 3.53 -26.65 -1.10
C ILE A 61 5.06 -26.72 -1.14
N GLU A 62 5.75 -26.11 -0.18
CA GLU A 62 7.22 -26.21 -0.08
C GLU A 62 7.68 -27.66 0.12
N TYR A 63 6.96 -28.42 0.94
CA TYR A 63 7.25 -29.84 1.17
C TYR A 63 7.00 -30.71 -0.07
N LEU A 64 5.83 -30.56 -0.72
CA LEU A 64 5.45 -31.37 -1.88
C LEU A 64 6.24 -31.01 -3.15
N PHE A 65 6.56 -29.73 -3.33
CA PHE A 65 7.23 -29.20 -4.51
C PHE A 65 8.47 -28.38 -4.11
N PRO A 66 9.54 -29.04 -3.63
CA PRO A 66 10.75 -28.33 -3.24
C PRO A 66 11.37 -27.63 -4.44
N SER A 67 11.56 -26.31 -4.35
CA SER A 67 12.18 -25.51 -5.40
C SER A 67 13.45 -24.81 -4.89
N GLY A 68 14.54 -24.93 -5.65
CA GLY A 68 15.83 -24.30 -5.33
C GLY A 68 15.98 -22.88 -5.87
N LEU A 69 14.88 -22.20 -6.20
CA LEU A 69 14.92 -20.87 -6.81
C LEU A 69 15.20 -19.79 -5.75
N PHE A 70 16.21 -18.96 -6.01
CA PHE A 70 16.58 -17.85 -5.12
C PHE A 70 15.45 -16.84 -4.96
N GLU A 71 14.77 -16.49 -6.06
CA GLU A 71 13.65 -15.55 -6.07
C GLU A 71 12.38 -16.22 -5.52
N PRO A 72 11.80 -15.74 -4.40
CA PRO A 72 10.60 -16.35 -3.82
C PRO A 72 9.38 -16.29 -4.74
N LEU A 73 9.27 -15.24 -5.57
CA LEU A 73 8.15 -15.07 -6.51
C LEU A 73 8.15 -16.09 -7.66
N ALA A 74 9.30 -16.71 -7.93
CA ALA A 74 9.42 -17.73 -8.97
C ALA A 74 9.11 -19.14 -8.46
N ARG A 75 8.94 -19.32 -7.15
CA ARG A 75 8.63 -20.61 -6.53
C ARG A 75 7.15 -20.99 -6.75
N PRO A 76 6.81 -22.28 -6.74
CA PRO A 76 5.42 -22.73 -6.73
C PRO A 76 4.67 -22.11 -5.54
N MET A 77 3.49 -21.54 -5.78
CA MET A 77 2.65 -20.95 -4.73
C MET A 77 1.17 -21.20 -5.02
N MET A 78 0.38 -21.36 -3.95
CA MET A 78 -1.08 -21.50 -4.05
C MET A 78 -1.73 -20.47 -3.12
N LYS A 79 -2.25 -19.39 -3.71
CA LYS A 79 -2.88 -18.28 -2.98
C LYS A 79 -4.27 -17.95 -3.54
N PRO A 80 -5.12 -17.24 -2.78
CA PRO A 80 -6.40 -16.78 -3.29
C PRO A 80 -6.23 -15.93 -4.56
N PRO A 81 -7.12 -16.07 -5.56
CA PRO A 81 -6.97 -15.41 -6.85
C PRO A 81 -6.92 -13.87 -6.74
N GLU A 82 -7.58 -13.28 -5.74
CA GLU A 82 -7.57 -11.84 -5.48
C GLU A 82 -6.17 -11.29 -5.15
N THR A 83 -5.30 -12.13 -4.58
CA THR A 83 -3.93 -11.74 -4.22
C THR A 83 -2.95 -11.92 -5.39
N ILE A 84 -3.24 -12.87 -6.28
CA ILE A 84 -2.40 -13.20 -7.45
C ILE A 84 -2.71 -12.25 -8.60
N PHE A 85 -4.00 -12.03 -8.87
CA PHE A 85 -4.44 -11.14 -9.93
C PHE A 85 -4.56 -9.72 -9.39
N ALA A 86 -3.86 -8.78 -10.03
CA ALA A 86 -3.98 -7.37 -9.69
C ALA A 86 -5.45 -6.92 -9.79
N ALA A 87 -5.91 -6.17 -8.79
CA ALA A 87 -7.24 -5.58 -8.79
C ALA A 87 -7.44 -4.74 -10.04
N LYS A 88 -8.25 -5.24 -10.97
CA LYS A 88 -8.55 -4.54 -12.21
C LYS A 88 -9.57 -3.46 -11.93
N LYS A 89 -9.33 -2.25 -12.42
CA LYS A 89 -10.32 -1.17 -12.37
C LYS A 89 -11.60 -1.62 -13.06
N GLU A 90 -12.71 -1.43 -12.37
CA GLU A 90 -14.03 -1.67 -12.94
C GLU A 90 -14.33 -0.73 -14.11
N ALA A 91 -15.39 -1.04 -14.85
CA ALA A 91 -15.91 -0.13 -15.87
C ALA A 91 -16.29 1.22 -15.23
N GLU A 92 -15.63 2.30 -15.65
CA GLU A 92 -15.85 3.67 -15.10
C GLU A 92 -17.10 4.38 -15.68
N PHE A 93 -17.96 3.67 -16.40
CA PHE A 93 -19.11 4.22 -17.12
C PHE A 93 -20.30 3.26 -17.04
N ASP A 94 -21.49 3.85 -17.06
CA ASP A 94 -22.78 3.17 -17.11
C ASP A 94 -23.07 2.60 -18.51
N GLU A 95 -24.08 1.73 -18.64
CA GLU A 95 -24.52 1.14 -19.92
C GLU A 95 -24.91 2.22 -20.95
N SER A 96 -25.45 3.34 -20.47
CA SER A 96 -25.76 4.53 -21.27
C SER A 96 -24.51 5.18 -21.87
N GLY A 97 -23.32 4.90 -21.32
CA GLY A 97 -22.04 5.54 -21.66
C GLY A 97 -21.70 6.74 -20.77
N LYS A 98 -22.49 7.00 -19.73
CA LYS A 98 -22.26 8.10 -18.78
C LYS A 98 -21.17 7.68 -17.76
N PRO A 99 -20.07 8.43 -17.61
CA PRO A 99 -19.09 8.13 -16.58
C PRO A 99 -19.65 8.23 -15.15
N PHE A 100 -19.18 7.38 -14.25
CA PHE A 100 -19.56 7.43 -12.83
C PHE A 100 -18.87 8.59 -12.10
N HIS A 101 -17.60 8.82 -12.41
CA HIS A 101 -16.81 9.86 -11.78
C HIS A 101 -16.89 11.17 -12.58
N TRP A 102 -17.10 12.30 -11.90
CA TRP A 102 -17.23 13.61 -12.53
C TRP A 102 -15.91 14.10 -13.17
N LEU A 103 -14.76 13.76 -12.59
CA LEU A 103 -13.42 13.96 -13.19
C LEU A 103 -12.99 12.86 -14.18
N PHE A 104 -13.89 12.03 -14.69
CA PHE A 104 -13.50 10.96 -15.63
C PHE A 104 -12.71 11.47 -16.85
N TYR A 105 -13.09 12.63 -17.38
CA TYR A 105 -12.44 13.21 -18.56
C TYR A 105 -11.03 13.77 -18.30
N THR A 106 -10.54 13.76 -17.06
CA THR A 106 -9.16 14.17 -16.72
C THR A 106 -8.15 13.03 -16.80
N THR A 107 -8.55 11.85 -17.28
CA THR A 107 -7.79 10.58 -17.38
C THR A 107 -7.38 9.92 -16.06
N TYR A 108 -7.11 10.71 -15.01
CA TYR A 108 -6.76 10.24 -13.67
C TYR A 108 -7.75 10.74 -12.61
N PRO A 109 -9.01 10.24 -12.59
CA PRO A 109 -10.06 10.77 -11.71
C PRO A 109 -9.67 10.76 -10.23
N ASN A 110 -9.21 9.63 -9.70
CA ASN A 110 -8.85 9.48 -8.28
C ASN A 110 -7.72 10.43 -7.84
N PHE A 111 -6.76 10.69 -8.73
CA PHE A 111 -5.64 11.58 -8.42
C PHE A 111 -6.09 13.03 -8.31
N PHE A 112 -6.89 13.50 -9.28
CA PHE A 112 -7.40 14.87 -9.26
C PHE A 112 -8.48 15.07 -8.20
N GLU A 113 -9.24 14.02 -7.86
CA GLU A 113 -10.16 14.03 -6.73
C GLU A 113 -9.42 14.23 -5.41
N LEU A 114 -8.32 13.50 -5.19
CA LEU A 114 -7.45 13.69 -4.03
C LEU A 114 -6.94 15.14 -3.94
N LEU A 115 -6.41 15.69 -5.03
CA LEU A 115 -5.97 17.08 -5.10
C LEU A 115 -7.10 18.06 -4.76
N HIS A 116 -8.28 17.84 -5.34
CA HIS A 116 -9.45 18.68 -5.11
C HIS A 116 -9.88 18.67 -3.64
N ASN A 117 -9.88 17.49 -3.00
CA ASN A 117 -10.25 17.34 -1.60
C ASN A 117 -9.26 18.05 -0.67
N VAL A 118 -7.95 17.91 -0.92
CA VAL A 118 -6.90 18.61 -0.15
C VAL A 118 -7.05 20.13 -0.28
N VAL A 119 -7.25 20.64 -1.49
CA VAL A 119 -7.49 22.08 -1.72
C VAL A 119 -8.79 22.56 -1.05
N GLY A 120 -9.84 21.74 -1.07
CA GLY A 120 -11.09 22.02 -0.37
C GLY A 120 -10.88 22.19 1.13
N LYS A 121 -10.18 21.24 1.74
CA LYS A 121 -9.81 21.27 3.17
C LYS A 121 -8.92 22.46 3.52
N MET A 122 -7.95 22.77 2.67
CA MET A 122 -7.11 23.97 2.85
C MET A 122 -7.93 25.26 2.84
N LYS A 123 -8.95 25.37 1.99
CA LYS A 123 -9.86 26.53 1.99
C LYS A 123 -10.71 26.59 3.25
N GLU A 124 -11.19 25.45 3.76
CA GLU A 124 -11.91 25.39 5.05
C GLU A 124 -11.02 25.89 6.19
N LEU A 125 -9.76 25.46 6.23
CA LEU A 125 -8.78 25.89 7.22
C LEU A 125 -8.45 27.39 7.12
N ASN A 126 -8.29 27.93 5.91
CA ASN A 126 -8.08 29.37 5.73
C ASN A 126 -9.27 30.18 6.25
N ARG A 127 -10.51 29.74 5.98
CA ARG A 127 -11.72 30.42 6.51
C ARG A 127 -11.77 30.37 8.03
N PHE A 128 -11.36 29.24 8.61
CA PHE A 128 -11.26 29.12 10.07
C PHE A 128 -10.19 30.04 10.64
N GLU A 129 -9.02 30.12 10.01
CA GLU A 129 -7.96 31.06 10.39
C GLU A 129 -8.45 32.51 10.35
N ASP A 130 -9.12 32.93 9.28
CA ASP A 130 -9.72 34.27 9.17
C ASP A 130 -10.70 34.57 10.32
N GLU A 131 -11.51 33.58 10.72
CA GLU A 131 -12.42 33.70 11.85
C GLU A 131 -11.70 33.82 13.20
N GLN A 132 -10.58 33.11 13.40
CA GLN A 132 -9.77 33.22 14.62
C GLN A 132 -9.03 34.56 14.68
N ILE A 133 -8.51 35.04 13.56
CA ILE A 133 -7.88 36.36 13.44
C ILE A 133 -8.90 37.45 13.78
N ARG A 134 -10.13 37.34 13.29
CA ARG A 134 -11.21 38.28 13.64
C ARG A 134 -11.55 38.28 15.14
N LYS A 135 -11.37 37.15 15.82
CA LYS A 135 -11.52 37.02 17.28
C LYS A 135 -10.29 37.52 18.06
N GLY A 136 -9.20 37.88 17.38
CA GLY A 136 -7.95 38.35 17.98
C GLY A 136 -7.05 37.23 18.51
N LEU A 137 -7.30 35.98 18.13
CA LEU A 137 -6.49 34.83 18.53
C LEU A 137 -5.30 34.67 17.59
N THR A 138 -4.10 34.46 18.13
CA THR A 138 -2.90 34.17 17.35
C THR A 138 -2.87 32.70 16.95
N PRO A 139 -2.46 32.36 15.71
CA PRO A 139 -2.31 30.96 15.30
C PRO A 139 -1.34 30.20 16.20
N PRO A 140 -1.61 28.92 16.52
CA PRO A 140 -0.69 28.09 17.28
C PRO A 140 0.60 27.83 16.49
N GLU A 141 1.73 27.72 17.19
CA GLU A 141 3.00 27.34 16.57
C GLU A 141 2.90 25.91 16.04
N ASN A 142 3.14 25.76 14.74
CA ASN A 142 2.91 24.52 14.03
C ASN A 142 3.96 23.46 14.41
N SER A 143 3.55 22.43 15.14
CA SER A 143 4.42 21.32 15.57
C SER A 143 4.39 20.11 14.63
N ALA A 144 3.59 20.14 13.57
CA ALA A 144 3.37 18.98 12.71
C ALA A 144 4.50 18.86 11.68
N VAL A 145 5.53 18.07 12.00
CA VAL A 145 6.47 17.57 10.99
C VAL A 145 5.95 16.22 10.52
N ILE A 146 5.44 16.16 9.29
CA ILE A 146 4.97 14.91 8.68
C ILE A 146 5.88 14.58 7.51
N ASP A 147 6.59 13.46 7.61
CA ASP A 147 7.43 12.94 6.54
C ASP A 147 6.55 12.11 5.59
N TYR A 148 6.30 12.62 4.38
CA TYR A 148 5.47 11.95 3.38
C TYR A 148 6.28 11.01 2.48
N PHE A 149 5.56 10.16 1.75
CA PHE A 149 6.15 9.28 0.74
C PHE A 149 6.87 10.11 -0.34
N SER A 150 8.20 10.14 -0.32
CA SER A 150 8.98 10.43 -1.53
C SER A 150 9.31 9.07 -2.18
N SER A 151 8.57 8.68 -3.21
CA SER A 151 9.01 7.57 -4.07
C SER A 151 10.16 8.12 -4.91
N PRO A 152 11.37 7.57 -4.84
CA PRO A 152 12.48 8.06 -5.65
C PRO A 152 12.24 7.86 -7.17
N GLU A 153 11.26 7.04 -7.57
CA GLU A 153 11.14 6.55 -8.95
C GLU A 153 10.13 7.30 -9.84
N ASN A 154 9.28 8.17 -9.27
CA ASN A 154 8.19 8.79 -10.03
C ASN A 154 8.50 10.25 -10.39
N ASN A 155 9.30 10.46 -11.44
CA ASN A 155 9.62 11.79 -12.01
C ASN A 155 8.43 12.43 -12.77
N TYR A 156 7.19 12.15 -12.37
CA TYR A 156 5.99 12.70 -13.00
C TYR A 156 5.73 14.12 -12.47
N LEU A 157 5.53 15.08 -13.38
CA LEU A 157 5.26 16.49 -13.04
C LEU A 157 4.07 16.62 -12.07
N GLN A 158 3.04 15.81 -12.27
CA GLN A 158 1.82 15.77 -11.45
C GLN A 158 2.12 15.37 -10.01
N TYR A 159 3.03 14.42 -9.81
CA TYR A 159 3.43 13.98 -8.47
C TYR A 159 4.18 15.09 -7.72
N LYS A 160 5.06 15.83 -8.40
CA LYS A 160 5.76 16.98 -7.81
C LYS A 160 4.79 18.08 -7.39
N GLN A 161 3.75 18.33 -8.20
CA GLN A 161 2.69 19.28 -7.86
C GLN A 161 1.91 18.84 -6.61
N PHE A 162 1.62 17.54 -6.50
CA PHE A 162 0.98 16.98 -5.30
C PHE A 162 1.85 17.14 -4.05
N LEU A 163 3.15 16.82 -4.14
CA LEU A 163 4.07 17.00 -3.02
C LEU A 163 4.13 18.47 -2.57
N ALA A 164 4.26 19.41 -3.50
CA ALA A 164 4.25 20.84 -3.19
C ALA A 164 2.93 21.31 -2.53
N LEU A 165 1.80 20.72 -2.92
CA LEU A 165 0.51 20.98 -2.28
C LEU A 165 0.48 20.44 -0.85
N MET A 166 0.96 19.22 -0.63
CA MET A 166 0.99 18.60 0.70
C MET A 166 1.95 19.32 1.65
N ASP A 167 3.12 19.76 1.16
CA ASP A 167 4.06 20.57 1.94
C ASP A 167 3.40 21.89 2.39
N ARG A 168 2.69 22.54 1.46
CA ARG A 168 1.92 23.75 1.78
C ARG A 168 0.80 23.47 2.79
N PHE A 169 0.15 22.31 2.68
CA PHE A 169 -0.91 21.91 3.61
C PHE A 169 -0.37 21.68 5.02
N ILE A 170 0.77 21.00 5.18
CA ILE A 170 1.40 20.83 6.51
C ILE A 170 1.77 22.17 7.11
N GLN A 171 2.35 23.08 6.32
CA GLN A 171 2.81 24.37 6.81
C GLN A 171 1.67 25.24 7.37
N HIS A 172 0.42 24.91 7.05
CA HIS A 172 -0.74 25.63 7.57
C HIS A 172 -0.85 25.49 9.11
N PRO A 173 -1.04 26.59 9.87
CA PRO A 173 -1.04 26.56 11.34
C PRO A 173 -2.07 25.61 11.97
N TYR A 174 -3.21 25.45 11.31
CA TYR A 174 -4.33 24.63 11.77
C TYR A 174 -4.41 23.24 11.10
N ALA A 175 -3.33 22.74 10.51
CA ALA A 175 -3.31 21.45 9.82
C ALA A 175 -3.78 20.27 10.70
N TYR A 176 -3.52 20.33 12.01
CA TYR A 176 -3.92 19.30 12.98
C TYR A 176 -5.43 19.02 13.04
N LEU A 177 -6.28 19.98 12.65
CA LEU A 177 -7.74 19.81 12.60
C LEU A 177 -8.19 18.89 11.46
N ALA A 178 -7.37 18.78 10.41
CA ALA A 178 -7.65 18.00 9.21
C ALA A 178 -6.70 16.80 9.09
N ALA A 179 -6.47 16.11 10.20
CA ALA A 179 -5.58 14.95 10.27
C ALA A 179 -6.02 13.79 9.37
N ASP A 180 -7.33 13.64 9.20
CA ASP A 180 -7.96 12.69 8.28
C ASP A 180 -7.45 12.79 6.84
N THR A 181 -7.05 13.99 6.40
CA THR A 181 -6.62 14.22 5.02
C THR A 181 -5.21 13.72 4.72
N TYR A 182 -4.29 13.84 5.67
CA TYR A 182 -2.88 13.51 5.45
C TYR A 182 -2.47 12.17 6.05
N GLU A 183 -3.22 11.62 7.01
CA GLU A 183 -2.87 10.34 7.65
C GLU A 183 -2.81 9.17 6.65
N PRO A 184 -3.71 9.04 5.65
CA PRO A 184 -3.60 8.00 4.62
C PRO A 184 -2.37 8.15 3.73
N VAL A 185 -1.86 9.37 3.57
CA VAL A 185 -0.67 9.68 2.76
C VAL A 185 0.62 9.50 3.57
N ARG A 186 0.53 9.52 4.89
CA ARG A 186 1.65 9.38 5.82
C ARG A 186 2.19 7.95 5.79
N LYS A 187 3.51 7.80 5.62
CA LYS A 187 4.20 6.52 5.85
C LYS A 187 4.49 6.37 7.33
N SER A 188 4.10 5.24 7.93
CA SER A 188 4.62 4.83 9.23
C SER A 188 6.09 4.41 9.08
N LEU A 189 7.02 5.33 9.31
CA LEU A 189 8.47 5.05 9.37
C LEU A 189 8.89 4.31 10.66
N LEU A 190 7.93 3.99 11.53
CA LEU A 190 8.17 3.39 12.85
C LEU A 190 8.83 2.01 12.76
N ASP A 191 8.72 1.29 11.64
CA ASP A 191 9.24 -0.08 11.50
C ASP A 191 10.77 -0.16 11.37
N LYS A 192 11.42 0.86 10.78
CA LYS A 192 12.89 0.81 10.57
C LYS A 192 13.70 1.12 11.83
N ARG A 193 13.15 1.88 12.77
CA ARG A 193 13.86 2.24 14.02
C ARG A 193 13.82 1.14 15.07
N LYS A 194 12.85 0.22 15.01
CA LYS A 194 12.69 -0.87 15.98
C LYS A 194 13.63 -2.06 15.78
N GLN A 195 14.42 -2.11 14.70
CA GLN A 195 15.36 -3.20 14.45
C GLN A 195 16.69 -3.09 15.22
N ILE A 196 16.87 -2.07 16.06
CA ILE A 196 17.92 -2.13 17.09
C ILE A 196 17.38 -3.06 18.18
N VAL A 197 17.81 -4.32 18.14
CA VAL A 197 17.54 -5.29 19.20
C VAL A 197 18.25 -4.78 20.46
N GLU A 198 17.49 -4.25 21.41
CA GLU A 198 17.99 -3.99 22.75
C GLU A 198 18.23 -5.34 23.42
N LEU A 199 19.50 -5.74 23.57
CA LEU A 199 19.90 -7.00 24.19
C LEU A 199 19.72 -6.89 25.71
N GLU A 200 18.98 -7.81 26.31
CA GLU A 200 18.84 -7.85 27.76
C GLU A 200 20.17 -8.26 28.43
N PRO A 201 20.63 -7.53 29.47
CA PRO A 201 21.87 -7.87 30.18
C PRO A 201 21.69 -9.19 30.95
N GLN A 202 22.63 -10.12 30.76
CA GLN A 202 22.64 -11.40 31.48
C GLN A 202 23.47 -11.28 32.77
N PHE A 203 23.13 -12.08 33.78
CA PHE A 203 23.86 -12.11 35.05
C PHE A 203 24.73 -13.36 35.13
N THR A 204 26.01 -13.19 35.47
CA THR A 204 26.88 -14.29 35.88
C THR A 204 26.57 -14.70 37.34
N GLU A 205 26.98 -15.90 37.75
CA GLU A 205 26.85 -16.41 39.13
C GLU A 205 27.47 -15.47 40.20
N ASP A 206 28.44 -14.64 39.81
CA ASP A 206 29.07 -13.60 40.66
C ASP A 206 28.31 -12.26 40.73
N GLY A 207 27.10 -12.19 40.16
CA GLY A 207 26.25 -10.99 40.18
C GLY A 207 26.70 -9.86 39.24
N ARG A 208 27.62 -10.13 38.32
CA ARG A 208 28.06 -9.17 37.29
C ARG A 208 27.19 -9.27 36.05
N THR A 209 26.80 -8.12 35.50
CA THR A 209 26.05 -8.04 34.24
C THR A 209 27.00 -8.08 33.06
N TYR A 210 26.71 -8.91 32.05
CA TYR A 210 27.44 -8.91 30.78
C TYR A 210 26.49 -8.92 29.58
N ILE A 211 26.99 -8.45 28.44
CA ILE A 211 26.30 -8.53 27.14
C ILE A 211 27.19 -9.32 26.18
N THR A 212 26.63 -10.37 25.58
CA THR A 212 27.30 -11.14 24.52
C THR A 212 26.93 -10.57 23.16
N THR A 213 27.91 -10.01 22.45
CA THR A 213 27.74 -9.54 21.08
C THR A 213 28.65 -10.32 20.14
N THR A 214 28.08 -10.85 19.05
CA THR A 214 28.84 -11.52 17.99
C THR A 214 29.11 -10.53 16.86
N ALA A 215 30.39 -10.31 16.54
CA ALA A 215 30.80 -9.54 15.37
C ALA A 215 31.42 -10.48 14.33
N SER A 216 30.96 -10.38 13.08
CA SER A 216 31.53 -11.10 11.94
C SER A 216 32.07 -10.11 10.92
N GLU A 217 33.38 -10.12 10.68
CA GLU A 217 33.99 -9.34 9.60
C GLU A 217 34.77 -10.26 8.67
N THR A 218 34.36 -10.29 7.39
CA THR A 218 34.85 -11.02 6.20
C THR A 218 35.28 -12.49 6.30
N SER A 219 35.80 -12.97 7.43
CA SER A 219 36.07 -14.39 7.75
C SER A 219 36.33 -14.69 9.24
N LEU A 220 36.31 -13.69 10.14
CA LEU A 220 36.51 -13.85 11.59
C LEU A 220 35.20 -13.69 12.35
N TRP A 221 34.93 -14.65 13.24
CA TRP A 221 33.85 -14.58 14.23
C TRP A 221 34.46 -14.21 15.58
N MET A 222 34.04 -13.08 16.14
CA MET A 222 34.48 -12.63 17.46
C MET A 222 33.29 -12.55 18.41
N ASN A 223 33.38 -13.30 19.51
CA ASN A 223 32.43 -13.23 20.61
C ASN A 223 32.98 -12.26 21.67
N CYS A 224 32.36 -11.10 21.82
CA CYS A 224 32.74 -10.11 22.82
C CYS A 224 31.82 -10.24 24.04
N HIS A 225 32.41 -10.25 25.24
CA HIS A 225 31.70 -10.14 26.51
C HIS A 225 32.03 -8.75 27.06
N ILE A 226 31.03 -7.86 27.11
CA ILE A 226 31.15 -6.49 27.63
C ILE A 226 30.57 -6.46 29.04
#